data_AF-A0A831YT79-F1
#
_entry.id   AF-A0A831YT79-F1
#
_cell.length_a   1.000
_cell.length_b   1.000
_cell.length_c   1.000
_cell.angle_alpha   90.00
_cell.angle_beta   90.00
_cell.angle_gamma   90.00
#
_symmetry.space_group_name_H-M   'P 1'
#
loop_
_entity.id
_entity.type
_entity.pdbx_description
1 polymer ?
#
loop_
_entity_poly.entity_id
_entity_poly.type
_entity_poly.pdbx_seq_one_letter_code
_entity_poly.pdbx_strand_id
1 'polypeptide(L)'
;MDQKPRINEIARTELERKILHFSLSFILILPYFWTDLNATTYFAIIALLANYFNALLLKKPLLPQEIKKNFTNMRRNVILAFIQRAPQPLAKNLEAIDLLFEKIEKGIEEEITKIERNYEKIGGYIGVTHGVLGVLIAEVLFSKYTFYCILA
;
A
#
# COMPACT_ATOMS: atom_id res chain seq x y z
N MET A 1 -1.17 10.49 -34.44
CA MET A 1 -0.90 9.03 -34.48
C MET A 1 -0.42 8.56 -33.11
N ASP A 2 -1.24 8.70 -32.06
CA ASP A 2 -0.79 8.50 -30.65
C ASP A 2 -1.74 7.60 -29.83
N GLN A 3 -2.70 6.93 -30.47
CA GLN A 3 -3.71 6.09 -29.79
C GLN A 3 -3.26 4.65 -29.55
N LYS A 4 -2.32 4.13 -30.36
CA LYS A 4 -1.83 2.74 -30.28
C LYS A 4 -1.14 2.38 -28.95
N PRO A 5 -0.28 3.23 -28.36
CA PRO A 5 0.34 2.90 -27.06
C PRO A 5 -0.70 2.83 -25.92
N ARG A 6 -1.72 3.70 -25.95
CA ARG A 6 -2.77 3.76 -24.93
C ARG A 6 -3.70 2.53 -24.96
N ILE A 7 -4.01 1.99 -26.14
CA ILE A 7 -4.84 0.77 -26.28
C ILE A 7 -4.10 -0.47 -25.73
N ASN A 8 -2.79 -0.60 -26.01
CA ASN A 8 -2.00 -1.71 -25.51
C ASN A 8 -1.86 -1.70 -23.98
N GLU A 9 -1.77 -0.51 -23.39
CA GLU A 9 -1.73 -0.34 -21.93
C GLU A 9 -3.05 -0.76 -21.27
N ILE A 10 -4.19 -0.31 -21.82
CA ILE A 10 -5.53 -0.71 -21.34
C ILE A 10 -5.71 -2.23 -21.44
N ALA A 11 -5.36 -2.83 -22.58
CA ALA A 11 -5.48 -4.26 -22.79
C ALA A 11 -4.61 -5.07 -21.80
N ARG A 12 -3.41 -4.58 -21.51
CA ARG A 12 -2.51 -5.19 -20.52
C ARG A 12 -3.10 -5.13 -19.11
N THR A 13 -3.62 -3.98 -18.68
CA THR A 13 -4.25 -3.83 -17.36
C THR A 13 -5.50 -4.72 -17.22
N GLU A 14 -6.31 -4.86 -18.27
CA GLU A 14 -7.43 -5.81 -18.29
C GLU A 14 -6.97 -7.27 -18.15
N LEU A 15 -5.90 -7.65 -18.87
CA LEU A 15 -5.34 -9.00 -18.76
C LEU A 15 -4.83 -9.28 -17.35
N GLU A 16 -4.09 -8.34 -16.76
CA GLU A 16 -3.56 -8.45 -15.39
C GLU A 16 -4.69 -8.64 -14.37
N ARG A 17 -5.82 -7.92 -14.52
CA ARG A 17 -7.01 -8.09 -13.67
C ARG A 17 -7.63 -9.48 -13.79
N LYS A 18 -7.79 -9.99 -15.02
CA LYS A 18 -8.37 -11.32 -15.26
C LYS A 18 -7.50 -12.44 -14.72
N ILE A 19 -6.18 -12.34 -14.90
CA ILE A 19 -5.23 -13.31 -14.35
C ILE A 19 -5.31 -13.32 -12.83
N LEU A 20 -5.34 -12.15 -12.19
CA LEU A 20 -5.46 -12.03 -10.74
C LEU A 20 -6.77 -12.63 -10.23
N HIS A 21 -7.91 -12.29 -10.84
CA HIS A 21 -9.21 -12.82 -10.46
C HIS A 21 -9.25 -14.34 -10.61
N PHE A 22 -8.84 -14.87 -11.77
CA PHE A 22 -8.81 -16.32 -12.01
C PHE A 22 -7.93 -17.06 -11.01
N SER A 23 -6.75 -16.51 -10.70
CA SER A 23 -5.85 -17.08 -9.69
C SER A 23 -6.48 -17.08 -8.30
N LEU A 24 -7.16 -16.00 -7.92
CA LEU A 24 -7.82 -15.88 -6.63
C LEU A 24 -9.00 -16.85 -6.51
N SER A 25 -9.86 -16.91 -7.52
CA SER A 25 -11.01 -17.83 -7.55
C SER A 25 -10.56 -19.29 -7.50
N PHE A 26 -9.45 -19.63 -8.16
CA PHE A 26 -8.88 -20.97 -8.10
C PHE A 26 -8.45 -21.36 -6.68
N ILE A 27 -7.78 -20.45 -5.96
CA ILE A 27 -7.39 -20.65 -4.55
C ILE A 27 -8.63 -20.81 -3.64
N LEU A 28 -9.67 -20.03 -3.89
CA LEU A 28 -10.89 -20.01 -3.06
C LEU A 28 -11.80 -21.21 -3.30
N ILE A 29 -11.73 -21.86 -4.45
CA ILE A 29 -12.57 -23.05 -4.71
C ILE A 29 -11.99 -24.33 -4.08
N LEU A 30 -10.71 -24.33 -3.73
CA LEU A 30 -9.99 -25.48 -3.20
C LEU A 30 -10.72 -26.32 -2.11
N PRO A 31 -11.37 -25.73 -1.08
CA PRO A 31 -12.06 -26.51 -0.05
C PRO A 31 -13.29 -27.28 -0.58
N TYR A 32 -13.85 -26.94 -1.75
CA TYR A 32 -14.97 -27.71 -2.32
C TYR A 32 -14.52 -28.98 -3.04
N PHE A 33 -13.22 -29.11 -3.34
CA PHE A 33 -12.65 -30.31 -3.97
C PHE A 33 -11.93 -31.23 -2.97
N TRP A 34 -11.64 -30.74 -1.76
CA TRP A 34 -11.03 -31.51 -0.68
C TRP A 34 -11.98 -31.65 0.51
N THR A 35 -12.54 -32.85 0.66
CA THR A 35 -13.56 -33.14 1.70
C THR A 35 -13.07 -32.96 3.14
N ASP A 36 -11.77 -33.10 3.37
CA ASP A 36 -11.17 -32.96 4.71
C ASP A 36 -10.94 -31.49 5.10
N LEU A 37 -11.08 -30.56 4.15
CA LEU A 37 -10.94 -29.12 4.39
C LEU A 37 -12.31 -28.52 4.70
N ASN A 38 -12.50 -28.13 5.95
CA ASN A 38 -13.66 -27.31 6.31
C ASN A 38 -13.56 -25.93 5.62
N ALA A 39 -14.50 -25.65 4.72
CA ALA A 39 -14.51 -24.42 3.91
C ALA A 39 -14.53 -23.15 4.78
N THR A 40 -15.33 -23.12 5.84
CA THR A 40 -15.39 -21.97 6.77
C THR A 40 -14.04 -21.71 7.44
N THR A 41 -13.39 -22.75 7.97
CA THR A 41 -12.06 -22.64 8.59
C THR A 41 -11.01 -22.21 7.56
N TYR A 42 -11.05 -22.77 6.36
CA TYR A 42 -10.16 -22.41 5.27
C TYR A 42 -10.28 -20.92 4.90
N PHE A 43 -11.50 -20.44 4.68
CA PHE A 43 -11.74 -19.02 4.36
C PHE A 43 -11.38 -18.09 5.52
N ALA A 44 -11.60 -18.51 6.78
CA ALA A 44 -11.18 -17.73 7.94
C ALA A 44 -9.66 -17.56 8.01
N ILE A 45 -8.88 -18.61 7.71
CA ILE A 45 -7.42 -18.56 7.66
C ILE A 45 -6.95 -17.62 6.54
N ILE A 46 -7.52 -17.75 5.33
CA ILE A 46 -7.14 -16.87 4.21
C ILE A 46 -7.54 -15.41 4.51
N ALA A 47 -8.71 -15.17 5.10
CA ALA A 47 -9.15 -13.83 5.48
C ALA A 47 -8.20 -13.19 6.50
N LEU A 48 -7.78 -13.97 7.50
CA LEU A 48 -6.79 -13.53 8.49
C LEU A 48 -5.46 -13.16 7.84
N LEU A 49 -4.95 -14.01 6.95
CA LEU A 49 -3.71 -13.76 6.22
C LEU A 49 -3.83 -12.53 5.32
N ALA A 50 -4.90 -12.42 4.53
CA ALA A 50 -5.15 -11.28 3.65
C ALA A 50 -5.22 -9.97 4.45
N ASN A 51 -5.94 -9.96 5.58
CA ASN A 51 -6.03 -8.80 6.45
C ASN A 51 -4.67 -8.45 7.11
N TYR A 52 -3.90 -9.45 7.53
CA TYR A 52 -2.56 -9.26 8.06
C TYR A 52 -1.63 -8.63 7.02
N PHE A 53 -1.61 -9.15 5.79
CA PHE A 53 -0.82 -8.57 4.70
C PHE A 53 -1.31 -7.18 4.32
N ASN A 54 -2.62 -6.96 4.27
CA ASN A 54 -3.20 -5.64 4.04
C ASN A 54 -2.73 -4.63 5.09
N ALA A 55 -2.77 -4.99 6.38
CA ALA A 55 -2.29 -4.14 7.47
C ALA A 55 -0.78 -3.86 7.38
N LEU A 56 0.04 -4.84 7.01
CA LEU A 56 1.48 -4.64 6.79
C LEU A 56 1.75 -3.71 5.61
N LEU A 57 1.04 -3.89 4.50
CA LEU A 57 1.19 -3.10 3.29
C LEU A 57 0.67 -1.67 3.47
N LEU A 58 -0.38 -1.47 4.29
CA LEU A 58 -0.88 -0.15 4.71
C LEU A 58 0.11 0.60 5.62
N LYS A 59 0.88 -0.11 6.46
CA LYS A 59 1.92 0.51 7.32
C LYS A 59 3.20 0.86 6.57
N LYS A 60 3.51 0.16 5.49
CA LYS A 60 4.72 0.36 4.68
C LYS A 60 4.90 1.81 4.14
N PRO A 61 3.86 2.54 3.70
CA PRO A 61 3.99 3.96 3.32
C PRO A 61 4.08 4.94 4.50
N LEU A 62 3.60 4.58 5.69
CA LEU A 62 3.64 5.46 6.88
C LEU A 62 5.01 5.49 7.55
N LEU A 63 5.73 4.37 7.54
CA LEU A 63 7.07 4.24 8.14
C LEU A 63 8.09 5.25 7.58
N PRO A 64 8.22 5.44 6.24
CA PRO A 64 9.09 6.46 5.67
C PRO A 64 8.75 7.89 6.12
N GLN A 65 7.46 8.22 6.24
CA GLN A 65 7.01 9.56 6.65
C GLN A 65 7.37 9.86 8.11
N GLU A 66 7.25 8.87 8.99
CA GLU A 66 7.55 9.00 10.42
C GLU A 66 9.07 9.10 10.66
N ILE A 67 9.87 8.27 9.98
CA ILE A 67 11.34 8.36 9.99
C ILE A 67 11.81 9.72 9.47
N LYS A 68 11.22 10.19 8.37
CA LYS A 68 11.51 11.49 7.79
C LYS A 68 11.20 12.64 8.75
N LYS A 69 10.01 12.64 9.36
CA LYS A 69 9.62 13.67 10.35
C LYS A 69 10.62 13.73 11.51
N ASN A 70 11.04 12.58 12.01
CA ASN A 70 12.05 12.51 13.06
C ASN A 70 13.41 13.05 12.60
N PHE A 71 13.82 12.75 11.37
CA PHE A 71 15.08 13.26 10.82
C PHE A 71 15.07 14.79 10.64
N THR A 72 14.00 15.37 10.07
CA THR A 72 13.85 16.83 9.91
C THR A 72 13.84 17.52 11.27
N ASN A 73 13.14 16.96 12.27
CA ASN A 73 13.10 17.50 13.63
C ASN A 73 14.48 17.44 14.29
N MET A 74 15.19 16.31 14.14
CA MET A 74 16.54 16.16 14.67
C MET A 74 17.51 17.17 14.04
N ARG A 75 17.48 17.34 12.72
CA ARG A 75 18.30 18.33 12.00
C ARG A 75 18.05 19.75 12.51
N ARG A 76 16.78 20.17 12.58
CA ARG A 76 16.40 21.51 13.07
C ARG A 76 16.88 21.75 14.49
N ASN A 77 16.70 20.77 15.39
CA ASN A 77 17.16 20.88 16.77
C ASN A 77 18.67 21.05 16.87
N VAL A 78 19.44 20.33 16.05
CA VAL A 78 20.91 20.47 15.98
C VAL A 78 21.28 21.87 15.50
N ILE A 79 20.73 22.33 14.38
CA ILE A 79 21.08 23.65 13.81
C ILE A 79 20.70 24.79 14.76
N LEU A 80 19.53 24.72 15.40
CA LEU A 80 19.11 25.70 16.41
C LEU A 80 20.07 25.74 17.61
N ALA A 81 20.53 24.58 18.08
CA ALA A 81 21.51 24.52 19.17
C ALA A 81 22.86 25.16 18.80
N PHE A 82 23.27 25.08 17.53
CA PHE A 82 24.47 25.77 17.03
C PHE A 82 24.25 27.28 16.88
N ILE A 83 23.10 27.71 16.34
CA ILE A 83 22.76 29.14 16.18
C ILE A 83 22.78 29.85 17.55
N GLN A 84 22.20 29.25 18.58
CA GLN A 84 22.14 29.84 19.93
C GLN A 84 23.52 30.06 20.57
N ARG A 85 24.55 29.36 20.12
CA ARG A 85 25.92 29.42 20.67
C ARG A 85 26.90 30.15 19.75
N ALA A 86 26.47 30.53 18.55
CA ALA A 86 27.34 31.07 17.51
C ALA A 86 27.43 32.61 17.56
N PRO A 87 28.59 33.21 17.19
CA PRO A 87 28.70 34.64 16.95
C PRO A 87 27.74 35.10 15.84
N GLN A 88 27.21 36.33 15.93
CA GLN A 88 26.21 36.90 15.01
C GLN A 88 26.41 36.62 13.50
N PRO A 89 27.61 36.82 12.90
CA PRO A 89 27.80 36.54 11.48
C PRO A 89 27.73 35.04 11.13
N LEU A 90 28.09 34.17 12.06
CA LEU A 90 28.03 32.71 11.91
C LEU A 90 26.58 32.19 12.10
N ALA A 91 25.83 32.77 13.04
CA ALA A 91 24.41 32.48 13.25
C ALA A 91 23.59 32.74 11.97
N LYS A 92 23.81 33.89 11.33
CA LYS A 92 23.14 34.25 10.07
C LYS A 92 23.45 33.29 8.91
N ASN A 93 24.70 32.80 8.84
CA ASN A 93 25.09 31.81 7.84
C ASN A 93 24.43 30.45 8.10
N LEU A 94 24.31 30.04 9.38
CA LEU A 94 23.64 28.80 9.76
C LEU A 94 22.13 28.83 9.49
N GLU A 95 21.48 29.98 9.68
CA GLU A 95 20.08 30.18 9.28
C GLU A 95 19.88 30.05 7.76
N ALA A 96 20.77 30.65 6.97
CA ALA A 96 20.74 30.52 5.51
C ALA A 96 20.93 29.06 5.07
N ILE A 97 21.79 28.30 5.76
CA ILE A 97 22.01 26.88 5.51
C ILE A 97 20.77 26.05 5.88
N ASP A 98 20.09 26.33 7.00
CA ASP A 98 18.85 25.62 7.37
C ASP A 98 17.73 25.84 6.36
N LEU A 99 17.60 27.07 5.85
CA LEU A 99 16.64 27.40 4.80
C LEU A 99 16.92 26.65 3.49
N LEU A 100 18.20 26.47 3.13
CA LEU A 100 18.59 25.66 1.98
C LEU A 100 18.27 24.18 2.19
N PHE A 101 18.56 23.63 3.38
CA PHE A 101 18.19 22.26 3.73
C PHE A 101 16.68 22.05 3.68
N GLU A 102 15.89 22.99 4.20
CA GLU A 102 14.43 22.92 4.11
C GLU A 102 13.94 22.92 2.65
N LYS A 103 14.55 23.74 1.79
CA LYS A 103 14.19 23.80 0.38
C LYS A 103 14.53 22.50 -0.37
N ILE A 104 15.67 21.90 -0.06
CA ILE A 104 16.07 20.59 -0.60
C ILE A 104 15.14 19.50 -0.09
N GLU A 105 14.83 19.46 1.21
CA GLU A 105 13.90 18.48 1.78
C GLU A 105 12.50 18.59 1.18
N LYS A 106 11.99 19.81 0.93
CA LYS A 106 10.71 20.02 0.23
C LYS A 106 10.77 19.55 -1.23
N GLY A 107 11.86 19.81 -1.94
CA GLY A 107 12.02 19.32 -3.32
C GLY A 107 12.06 17.79 -3.38
N ILE A 108 12.79 17.16 -2.46
CA ILE A 108 12.83 15.70 -2.32
C ILE A 108 11.45 15.17 -1.91
N GLU A 109 10.74 15.86 -1.03
CA GLU A 109 9.36 15.53 -0.63
C GLU A 109 8.41 15.52 -1.80
N GLU A 110 8.41 16.57 -2.62
CA GLU A 110 7.53 16.66 -3.77
C GLU A 110 7.78 15.53 -4.78
N GLU A 111 9.05 15.16 -5.01
CA GLU A 111 9.39 14.03 -5.88
C GLU A 111 9.02 12.68 -5.25
N ILE A 112 9.26 12.48 -3.96
CA ILE A 112 8.84 11.27 -3.24
C ILE A 112 7.31 11.17 -3.23
N THR A 113 6.57 12.25 -2.99
CA THR A 113 5.10 12.27 -2.98
C THR A 113 4.53 12.00 -4.38
N LYS A 114 5.16 12.48 -5.45
CA LYS A 114 4.81 12.10 -6.83
C LYS A 114 5.01 10.61 -7.08
N ILE A 115 6.06 10.01 -6.51
CA ILE A 115 6.33 8.56 -6.56
C ILE A 115 5.37 7.77 -5.63
N GLU A 116 4.97 8.35 -4.49
CA GLU A 116 4.01 7.78 -3.54
C GLU A 116 2.56 7.82 -4.04
N ARG A 117 2.26 8.52 -5.14
CA ARG A 117 0.98 8.48 -5.85
C ARG A 117 0.64 7.11 -6.48
N ASN A 118 1.32 6.05 -6.04
CA ASN A 118 0.96 4.65 -6.20
C ASN A 118 -0.25 4.22 -5.33
N TYR A 119 -1.09 5.14 -4.83
CA TYR A 119 -2.38 4.78 -4.21
C TYR A 119 -3.29 3.99 -5.15
N GLU A 120 -3.13 4.14 -6.47
CA GLU A 120 -3.83 3.34 -7.48
C GLU A 120 -3.36 1.87 -7.54
N LYS A 121 -2.16 1.54 -7.02
CA LYS A 121 -1.71 0.15 -6.87
C LYS A 121 -2.18 -0.49 -5.55
N ILE A 122 -2.62 0.31 -4.57
CA ILE A 122 -3.09 -0.15 -3.26
C ILE A 122 -4.49 -0.76 -3.34
N GLY A 123 -5.31 -0.34 -4.31
CA GLY A 123 -6.67 -0.85 -4.51
C GLY A 123 -6.75 -2.38 -4.70
N GLY A 124 -5.70 -3.00 -5.27
CA GLY A 124 -5.64 -4.45 -5.44
C GLY A 124 -5.65 -5.22 -4.12
N TYR A 125 -4.89 -4.77 -3.11
CA TYR A 125 -4.82 -5.47 -1.81
C TYR A 125 -6.10 -5.29 -0.99
N ILE A 126 -6.72 -4.12 -1.08
CA ILE A 126 -8.03 -3.85 -0.47
C ILE A 126 -9.09 -4.74 -1.12
N GLY A 127 -9.09 -4.84 -2.46
CA GLY A 127 -9.98 -5.70 -3.23
C GLY A 127 -9.83 -7.18 -2.89
N VAL A 128 -8.60 -7.69 -2.80
CA VAL A 128 -8.33 -9.07 -2.38
C VAL A 128 -8.86 -9.33 -0.96
N THR A 129 -8.58 -8.41 -0.02
CA THR A 129 -9.03 -8.56 1.38
C THR A 129 -10.56 -8.61 1.47
N HIS A 130 -11.25 -7.67 0.82
CA HIS A 130 -12.72 -7.64 0.83
C HIS A 130 -13.33 -8.80 0.04
N GLY A 131 -12.69 -9.25 -1.05
CA GLY A 131 -13.12 -10.41 -1.81
C GLY A 131 -13.11 -11.69 -0.97
N VAL A 132 -12.01 -11.96 -0.27
CA VAL A 132 -11.91 -13.12 0.63
C VAL A 132 -12.89 -12.99 1.80
N LEU A 133 -13.04 -11.80 2.39
CA LEU A 133 -13.98 -11.56 3.48
C LEU A 133 -15.43 -11.80 3.02
N GLY A 134 -15.78 -11.35 1.82
CA GLY A 134 -17.09 -11.57 1.21
C GLY A 134 -17.38 -13.05 1.00
N VAL A 135 -16.39 -13.83 0.56
CA VAL A 135 -16.52 -15.29 0.43
C VAL A 135 -16.68 -15.98 1.78
N LEU A 136 -15.94 -15.57 2.81
CA LEU A 136 -16.13 -16.08 4.17
C LEU A 136 -17.55 -15.80 4.68
N ILE A 137 -18.03 -14.55 4.52
CA ILE A 137 -19.39 -14.16 4.93
C ILE A 137 -20.43 -14.99 4.17
N ALA A 138 -20.26 -15.15 2.86
CA ALA A 138 -21.13 -15.97 2.05
C ALA A 138 -21.14 -17.42 2.53
N GLU A 139 -19.99 -18.01 2.86
CA GLU A 139 -19.91 -19.40 3.36
C GLU A 139 -20.63 -19.55 4.70
N VAL A 140 -20.51 -18.56 5.58
CA VAL A 140 -21.23 -18.57 6.87
C VAL A 140 -22.75 -18.45 6.68
N LEU A 141 -23.21 -17.63 5.73
CA LEU A 141 -24.64 -17.35 5.52
C LEU A 141 -25.35 -18.37 4.61
N PHE A 142 -24.65 -18.86 3.60
CA PHE A 142 -25.22 -19.64 2.49
C PHE A 142 -24.50 -20.98 2.28
N SER A 143 -23.43 -21.27 3.03
CA SER A 143 -22.68 -22.52 2.98
C SER A 143 -22.32 -22.89 1.54
N LYS A 144 -22.72 -24.08 1.08
CA LYS A 144 -22.35 -24.65 -0.23
C LYS A 144 -22.71 -23.79 -1.44
N TYR A 145 -23.67 -22.86 -1.33
CA TYR A 145 -24.02 -21.97 -2.43
C TYR A 145 -22.96 -20.89 -2.71
N THR A 146 -22.05 -20.67 -1.76
CA THR A 146 -20.89 -19.77 -1.90
C THR A 146 -19.97 -20.16 -3.04
N PHE A 147 -19.93 -21.44 -3.41
CA PHE A 147 -19.24 -21.93 -4.59
C PHE A 147 -19.61 -21.13 -5.85
N TYR A 148 -20.91 -20.82 -6.03
CA TYR A 148 -21.38 -20.05 -7.17
C TYR A 148 -20.95 -18.58 -7.09
N CYS A 149 -20.85 -18.02 -5.89
CA CYS A 149 -20.35 -16.66 -5.68
C CYS A 149 -18.87 -16.51 -6.02
N ILE A 150 -18.06 -17.56 -5.83
CA ILE A 150 -16.62 -17.53 -6.15
C ILE A 150 -16.37 -17.59 -7.68
N LEU A 151 -17.30 -18.20 -8.42
CA LEU A 151 -17.21 -18.38 -9.87
C LEU A 151 -17.77 -17.20 -10.69
N ALA A 152 -18.50 -16.28 -10.05
CA ALA A 152 -19.11 -15.12 -10.69
C ALA A 152 -18.10 -13.98 -10.90
#